data_AF-A0A6N9TET1-F1
#
_entry.id   AF-A0A6N9TET1-F1
#
_cell.length_a   1.000
_cell.length_b   1.000
_cell.length_c   1.000
_cell.angle_alpha   90.00
_cell.angle_beta   90.00
_cell.angle_gamma   90.00
#
_symmetry.space_group_name_H-M   'P 1'
#
loop_
_entity.id
_entity.type
_entity.pdbx_description
1 polymer ?
#
loop_
_entity_poly.entity_id
_entity_poly.type
_entity_poly.pdbx_seq_one_letter_code
_entity_poly.pdbx_strand_id
1 'polypeptide(L)'
;MKLPNRKSREIFKILEKNSEQHREEVPGLASYTLTKERSSLFNSISYEMLSWHISRHSFSKPNIPAAQDSVTAIEHLIIEILIPVTRALGTPIITYGFTSFALKSFIQKNSPSGTAPSLDQHSAYEVNSKGNQICSRGGAACDFYIEGVAASDIVRYIVNNLSYDRIYFYGNDRPIHVSFHLESLQHHLQVMGISDSGRRYPASKAFGEDAKHLAEKL
;
A
#
# COMPACT_ATOMS: atom_id res chain seq x y z
N MET A 1 3.80 27.50 5.55
CA MET A 1 3.31 26.16 5.94
C MET A 1 1.78 26.23 6.03
N LYS A 2 1.03 25.68 5.06
CA LYS A 2 -0.44 25.72 5.08
C LYS A 2 -0.94 24.79 6.20
N LEU A 3 -1.86 25.28 7.04
CA LEU A 3 -2.47 24.47 8.09
C LEU A 3 -3.17 23.26 7.45
N PRO A 4 -2.98 22.03 7.96
CA PRO A 4 -3.69 20.86 7.46
C PRO A 4 -5.19 21.06 7.60
N ASN A 5 -5.93 20.66 6.56
CA ASN A 5 -7.39 20.79 6.53
C ASN A 5 -8.03 19.94 7.66
N ARG A 6 -9.31 20.17 7.97
CA ARG A 6 -10.00 19.48 9.07
C ARG A 6 -9.92 17.94 8.99
N LYS A 7 -9.99 17.36 7.77
CA LYS A 7 -9.88 15.91 7.55
C LYS A 7 -8.46 15.41 7.85
N SER A 8 -7.45 16.14 7.41
CA SER A 8 -6.05 15.83 7.70
C SER A 8 -5.79 15.79 9.20
N ARG A 9 -6.33 16.75 9.97
CA ARG A 9 -6.19 16.80 11.44
C ARG A 9 -6.83 15.59 12.14
N GLU A 10 -7.93 15.06 11.60
CA GLU A 10 -8.61 13.90 12.16
C GLU A 10 -7.82 12.61 11.92
N ILE A 11 -7.21 12.47 10.74
CA ILE A 11 -6.27 11.37 10.44
C ILE A 11 -5.06 11.44 11.38
N PHE A 12 -4.43 12.61 11.54
CA PHE A 12 -3.27 12.77 12.41
C PHE A 12 -3.54 12.36 13.86
N LYS A 13 -4.70 12.75 14.43
CA LYS A 13 -5.08 12.34 15.80
C LYS A 13 -5.19 10.84 15.98
N ILE A 14 -5.61 10.12 14.94
CA ILE A 14 -5.77 8.67 14.97
C ILE A 14 -4.41 7.97 14.85
N LEU A 15 -3.54 8.47 13.96
CA LEU A 15 -2.18 7.96 13.81
C LEU A 15 -1.36 8.13 15.09
N GLU A 16 -1.50 9.28 15.77
CA GLU A 16 -0.84 9.52 17.07
C GLU A 16 -1.26 8.46 18.09
N LYS A 17 -2.56 8.15 18.19
CA LYS A 17 -3.09 7.15 19.14
C LYS A 17 -2.56 5.73 18.88
N ASN A 18 -2.44 5.32 17.61
CA ASN A 18 -1.94 3.97 17.27
C ASN A 18 -0.42 3.85 17.47
N SER A 19 0.34 4.93 17.28
CA SER A 19 1.79 4.93 17.46
C SER A 19 2.25 4.68 18.91
N GLU A 20 1.37 4.89 19.89
CA GLU A 20 1.66 4.65 21.31
C GLU A 20 1.60 3.16 21.70
N GLN A 21 0.93 2.31 20.93
CA GLN A 21 0.79 0.87 21.25
C GLN A 21 2.01 0.01 20.93
N HIS A 22 3.04 0.54 20.24
CA HIS A 22 4.20 -0.24 19.77
C HIS A 22 5.57 0.19 20.35
N ARG A 23 5.60 0.86 21.49
CA ARG A 23 6.89 1.15 22.18
C ARG A 23 7.35 -0.04 23.01
N GLU A 24 8.12 -0.94 22.41
CA GLU A 24 9.09 -1.72 23.19
C GLU A 24 10.30 -0.83 23.50
N GLU A 25 10.61 -0.66 24.79
CA GLU A 25 11.73 0.15 25.25
C GLU A 25 13.07 -0.55 24.99
N VAL A 26 13.91 0.02 24.12
CA VAL A 26 15.27 -0.45 23.86
C VAL A 26 16.28 0.64 24.30
N PRO A 27 17.14 0.41 25.30
CA PRO A 27 18.02 1.47 25.83
C PRO A 27 19.17 1.82 24.87
N GLY A 28 19.35 3.11 24.54
CA GLY A 28 20.50 3.66 23.84
C GLY A 28 20.16 4.83 22.89
N LEU A 29 21.05 5.82 22.72
CA LEU A 29 20.80 7.04 21.92
C LEU A 29 20.64 6.74 20.40
N ALA A 30 21.41 5.78 19.88
CA ALA A 30 21.30 5.32 18.50
C ALA A 30 19.99 4.55 18.26
N SER A 31 19.64 3.64 19.18
CA SER A 31 18.37 2.92 19.17
C SER A 31 17.18 3.89 19.24
N TYR A 32 17.23 4.87 20.14
CA TYR A 32 16.21 5.90 20.28
C TYR A 32 16.02 6.73 19.00
N THR A 33 17.11 7.14 18.36
CA THR A 33 17.05 7.90 17.09
C THR A 33 16.44 7.06 15.98
N LEU A 34 16.85 5.79 15.84
CA LEU A 34 16.30 4.85 14.86
C LEU A 34 14.80 4.60 15.09
N THR A 35 14.37 4.45 16.34
CA THR A 35 12.96 4.28 16.70
C THR A 35 12.16 5.54 16.39
N LYS A 36 12.69 6.73 16.72
CA LYS A 36 12.03 8.01 16.42
C LYS A 36 11.89 8.24 14.92
N GLU A 37 12.92 7.96 14.14
CA GLU A 37 12.88 8.02 12.68
C GLU A 37 11.85 7.03 12.12
N ARG A 38 11.86 5.78 12.59
CA ARG A 38 10.87 4.77 12.22
C ARG A 38 9.44 5.23 12.52
N SER A 39 9.18 5.78 13.71
CA SER A 39 7.86 6.34 14.06
C SER A 39 7.48 7.51 13.16
N SER A 40 8.42 8.39 12.82
CA SER A 40 8.18 9.51 11.91
C SER A 40 7.82 9.05 10.50
N LEU A 41 8.59 8.09 9.94
CA LEU A 41 8.30 7.49 8.63
C LEU A 41 6.97 6.77 8.64
N PHE A 42 6.70 5.95 9.66
CA PHE A 42 5.45 5.24 9.82
C PHE A 42 4.25 6.21 9.80
N ASN A 43 4.32 7.29 10.57
CA ASN A 43 3.24 8.29 10.62
C ASN A 43 3.05 9.00 9.27
N SER A 44 4.14 9.37 8.60
CA SER A 44 4.09 10.03 7.28
C SER A 44 3.48 9.10 6.22
N ILE A 45 3.96 7.86 6.14
CA ILE A 45 3.47 6.87 5.16
C ILE A 45 2.02 6.50 5.47
N SER A 46 1.66 6.33 6.74
CA SER A 46 0.27 6.06 7.14
C SER A 46 -0.67 7.19 6.72
N TYR A 47 -0.23 8.45 6.88
CA TYR A 47 -1.01 9.60 6.43
C TYR A 47 -1.26 9.54 4.91
N GLU A 48 -0.21 9.30 4.11
CA GLU A 48 -0.34 9.18 2.65
C GLU A 48 -1.24 7.98 2.25
N MET A 49 -1.09 6.83 2.92
CA MET A 49 -1.91 5.64 2.72
C MET A 49 -3.40 5.90 2.94
N LEU A 50 -3.76 6.70 3.94
CA LEU A 50 -5.16 6.99 4.26
C LEU A 50 -5.71 8.19 3.47
N SER A 51 -4.85 9.12 3.05
CA SER A 51 -5.25 10.40 2.44
C SER A 51 -5.03 10.50 0.93
N TRP A 52 -4.53 9.46 0.26
CA TRP A 52 -4.28 9.40 -1.19
C TRP A 52 -5.46 9.94 -2.03
N HIS A 53 -6.69 9.74 -1.56
CA HIS A 53 -7.91 10.10 -2.26
C HIS A 53 -8.20 11.61 -2.26
N ILE A 54 -7.62 12.39 -1.34
CA ILE A 54 -8.04 13.78 -1.08
C ILE A 54 -7.81 14.68 -2.29
N SER A 55 -6.75 14.45 -3.06
CA SER A 55 -6.43 15.22 -4.27
C SER A 55 -7.19 14.75 -5.52
N ARG A 56 -7.76 13.53 -5.48
CA ARG A 56 -8.34 12.85 -6.66
C ARG A 56 -9.86 12.77 -6.63
N HIS A 57 -10.45 12.77 -5.44
CA HIS A 57 -11.87 12.54 -5.24
C HIS A 57 -12.48 13.58 -4.31
N SER A 58 -13.67 14.07 -4.67
CA SER A 58 -14.48 14.96 -3.83
C SER A 58 -15.13 14.26 -2.63
N PHE A 59 -14.54 13.17 -2.15
CA PHE A 59 -15.04 12.38 -1.03
C PHE A 59 -14.94 13.15 0.29
N SER A 60 -16.07 13.33 0.96
CA SER A 60 -16.19 14.20 2.15
C SER A 60 -15.91 13.50 3.48
N LYS A 61 -16.04 12.18 3.54
CA LYS A 61 -15.83 11.38 4.75
C LYS A 61 -14.35 11.02 4.93
N PRO A 62 -13.90 10.71 6.14
CA PRO A 62 -12.56 10.18 6.33
C PRO A 62 -12.45 8.75 5.78
N ASN A 63 -11.26 8.39 5.32
CA ASN A 63 -10.93 7.05 4.83
C ASN A 63 -10.04 6.35 5.86
N ILE A 64 -10.69 5.69 6.82
CA ILE A 64 -10.05 5.06 7.97
C ILE A 64 -10.49 3.59 8.00
N PRO A 65 -9.58 2.64 8.27
CA PRO A 65 -9.93 1.24 8.45
C PRO A 65 -10.90 1.06 9.63
N ALA A 66 -11.95 0.28 9.42
CA ALA A 66 -12.92 -0.04 10.47
C ALA A 66 -12.64 -1.40 11.11
N ALA A 67 -12.10 -2.36 10.35
CA ALA A 67 -11.71 -3.67 10.86
C ALA A 67 -10.30 -3.64 11.48
N GLN A 68 -10.12 -4.36 12.60
CA GLN A 68 -8.81 -4.46 13.26
C GLN A 68 -7.78 -5.14 12.34
N ASP A 69 -8.16 -6.19 11.62
CA ASP A 69 -7.29 -6.86 10.66
C ASP A 69 -6.87 -5.93 9.51
N SER A 70 -7.73 -4.99 9.12
CA SER A 70 -7.36 -3.95 8.15
C SER A 70 -6.26 -3.04 8.71
N VAL A 71 -6.38 -2.62 9.98
CA VAL A 71 -5.33 -1.84 10.65
C VAL A 71 -4.03 -2.61 10.65
N THR A 72 -4.03 -3.82 11.21
CA THR A 72 -2.83 -4.66 11.33
C THR A 72 -2.18 -4.94 9.97
N ALA A 73 -2.96 -5.24 8.93
CA ALA A 73 -2.43 -5.48 7.60
C ALA A 73 -1.79 -4.24 6.97
N ILE A 74 -2.36 -3.05 7.18
CA ILE A 74 -1.77 -1.78 6.71
C ILE A 74 -0.47 -1.51 7.47
N GLU A 75 -0.44 -1.75 8.78
CA GLU A 75 0.77 -1.54 9.60
C GLU A 75 1.91 -2.45 9.15
N HIS A 76 1.64 -3.74 8.91
CA HIS A 76 2.61 -4.67 8.36
C HIS A 76 3.08 -4.27 6.95
N LEU A 77 2.17 -3.85 6.06
CA LEU A 77 2.55 -3.34 4.74
C LEU A 77 3.52 -2.15 4.85
N ILE A 78 3.29 -1.24 5.81
CA ILE A 78 4.16 -0.09 6.03
C ILE A 78 5.51 -0.51 6.60
N ILE A 79 5.50 -1.34 7.65
CA ILE A 79 6.70 -1.71 8.40
C ILE A 79 7.60 -2.66 7.59
N GLU A 80 7.02 -3.66 6.94
CA GLU A 80 7.76 -4.73 6.25
C GLU A 80 8.12 -4.36 4.80
N ILE A 81 7.40 -3.41 4.18
CA ILE A 81 7.61 -3.06 2.77
C ILE A 81 7.95 -1.57 2.61
N LEU A 82 7.04 -0.66 2.96
CA LEU A 82 7.19 0.75 2.57
C LEU A 82 8.33 1.46 3.30
N ILE A 83 8.59 1.16 4.59
CA ILE A 83 9.74 1.71 5.32
C ILE A 83 11.06 1.18 4.76
N PRO A 84 11.27 -0.14 4.56
CA PRO A 84 12.47 -0.66 3.92
C PRO A 84 12.70 -0.11 2.50
N VAL A 85 11.64 0.03 1.70
CA VAL A 85 11.72 0.68 0.38
C VAL A 85 12.16 2.13 0.51
N THR A 86 11.56 2.89 1.44
CA THR A 86 11.91 4.30 1.68
C THR A 86 13.40 4.46 2.00
N ARG A 87 13.93 3.59 2.85
CA ARG A 87 15.33 3.62 3.28
C ARG A 87 16.32 3.27 2.16
N ALA A 88 15.94 2.37 1.26
CA ALA A 88 16.85 1.89 0.21
C ALA A 88 16.77 2.70 -1.09
N LEU A 89 15.57 3.13 -1.49
CA LEU A 89 15.30 3.67 -2.82
C LEU A 89 14.80 5.11 -2.79
N GLY A 90 14.37 5.62 -1.64
CA GLY A 90 13.79 6.95 -1.48
C GLY A 90 12.27 6.94 -1.26
N THR A 91 11.70 8.12 -1.03
CA THR A 91 10.32 8.27 -0.55
C THR A 91 9.27 7.82 -1.58
N PRO A 92 8.41 6.84 -1.25
CA PRO A 92 7.29 6.44 -2.09
C PRO A 92 6.28 7.57 -2.30
N ILE A 93 5.91 7.83 -3.55
CA ILE A 93 4.76 8.66 -3.91
C ILE A 93 3.55 7.73 -4.06
N ILE A 94 2.71 7.70 -3.03
CA ILE A 94 1.52 6.84 -2.98
C ILE A 94 0.45 7.39 -3.92
N THR A 95 0.03 6.55 -4.86
CA THR A 95 -0.99 6.88 -5.84
C THR A 95 -2.32 6.23 -5.51
N TYR A 96 -2.33 5.07 -4.88
CA TYR A 96 -3.55 4.39 -4.46
C TYR A 96 -3.25 3.64 -3.16
N GLY A 97 -3.85 4.09 -2.06
CA GLY A 97 -3.62 3.53 -0.72
C GLY A 97 -4.83 2.73 -0.23
N PHE A 98 -5.00 2.67 1.08
CA PHE A 98 -6.15 2.03 1.69
C PHE A 98 -7.47 2.64 1.16
N THR A 99 -8.50 1.82 0.98
CA THR A 99 -9.81 2.22 0.47
C THR A 99 -10.92 1.54 1.26
N SER A 100 -11.47 2.27 2.24
CA SER A 100 -12.65 1.87 3.02
C SER A 100 -13.87 1.55 2.15
N PHE A 101 -14.83 0.79 2.68
CA PHE A 101 -16.08 0.49 1.98
C PHE A 101 -16.81 1.76 1.48
N ALA A 102 -16.83 2.81 2.31
CA ALA A 102 -17.48 4.07 1.97
C ALA A 102 -16.79 4.78 0.80
N LEU A 103 -15.46 4.84 0.81
CA LEU A 103 -14.68 5.42 -0.28
C LEU A 103 -14.80 4.57 -1.55
N LYS A 104 -14.72 3.24 -1.44
CA LYS A 104 -14.90 2.31 -2.56
C LYS A 104 -16.25 2.51 -3.25
N SER A 105 -17.33 2.54 -2.46
CA SER A 105 -18.68 2.77 -2.97
C SER A 105 -18.80 4.12 -3.67
N PHE A 106 -18.14 5.15 -3.15
CA PHE A 106 -18.08 6.46 -3.79
C PHE A 106 -17.34 6.41 -5.13
N ILE A 107 -16.15 5.80 -5.19
CA ILE A 107 -15.36 5.68 -6.41
C ILE A 107 -16.13 4.90 -7.47
N GLN A 108 -16.74 3.77 -7.12
CA GLN A 108 -17.54 2.98 -8.06
C GLN A 108 -18.71 3.76 -8.66
N LYS A 109 -19.36 4.62 -7.87
CA LYS A 109 -20.47 5.44 -8.36
C LYS A 109 -20.02 6.58 -9.28
N ASN A 110 -18.86 7.18 -9.03
CA ASN A 110 -18.43 8.41 -9.72
C ASN A 110 -17.35 8.18 -10.78
N SER A 111 -16.60 7.08 -10.70
CA SER A 111 -15.43 6.78 -11.53
C SER A 111 -15.15 5.26 -11.55
N PRO A 112 -16.03 4.43 -12.14
CA PRO A 112 -15.94 2.96 -12.06
C PRO A 112 -14.80 2.33 -12.89
N SER A 113 -14.19 3.09 -13.80
CA SER A 113 -13.22 2.56 -14.76
C SER A 113 -11.99 1.95 -14.09
N GLY A 114 -11.53 0.80 -14.61
CA GLY A 114 -10.28 0.18 -14.19
C GLY A 114 -10.28 -0.49 -12.81
N THR A 115 -11.45 -0.64 -12.17
CA THR A 115 -11.55 -1.34 -10.88
C THR A 115 -11.87 -2.83 -11.07
N ALA A 116 -11.23 -3.69 -10.28
CA ALA A 116 -11.57 -5.11 -10.16
C ALA A 116 -12.04 -5.38 -8.71
N PRO A 117 -13.27 -4.99 -8.35
CA PRO A 117 -13.63 -4.70 -6.97
C PRO A 117 -13.50 -5.85 -5.97
N SER A 118 -13.66 -7.10 -6.43
CA SER A 118 -13.60 -8.31 -5.59
C SER A 118 -12.18 -8.82 -5.31
N LEU A 119 -11.19 -8.31 -6.04
CA LEU A 119 -9.77 -8.71 -5.96
C LEU A 119 -8.86 -7.57 -5.49
N ASP A 120 -9.48 -6.46 -5.09
CA ASP A 120 -8.86 -5.20 -4.77
C ASP A 120 -8.41 -5.17 -3.29
N GLN A 121 -7.15 -5.55 -3.07
CA GLN A 121 -6.49 -5.60 -1.76
C GLN A 121 -6.34 -4.20 -1.10
N HIS A 122 -6.67 -3.11 -1.80
CA HIS A 122 -6.73 -1.78 -1.18
C HIS A 122 -7.86 -1.68 -0.14
N SER A 123 -8.89 -2.54 -0.23
CA SER A 123 -9.92 -2.66 0.80
C SER A 123 -9.49 -3.48 2.01
N ALA A 124 -8.27 -4.01 2.05
CA ALA A 124 -7.78 -4.82 3.16
C ALA A 124 -8.78 -5.92 3.56
N TYR A 125 -9.12 -6.00 4.85
CA TYR A 125 -10.09 -6.93 5.42
C TYR A 125 -11.46 -6.26 5.67
N GLU A 126 -11.74 -5.13 5.03
CA GLU A 126 -13.02 -4.44 5.17
C GLU A 126 -14.19 -5.28 4.63
N VAL A 127 -15.34 -5.13 5.27
CA VAL A 127 -16.60 -5.77 4.87
C VAL A 127 -17.56 -4.77 4.23
N ASN A 128 -18.44 -5.27 3.37
CA ASN A 128 -19.51 -4.47 2.77
C ASN A 128 -20.70 -4.31 3.74
N SER A 129 -21.76 -3.63 3.29
CA SER A 129 -22.98 -3.42 4.10
C SER A 129 -23.72 -4.70 4.51
N LYS A 130 -23.40 -5.84 3.90
CA LYS A 130 -23.95 -7.16 4.26
C LYS A 130 -23.04 -7.96 5.19
N GLY A 131 -21.91 -7.39 5.63
CA GLY A 131 -20.91 -8.08 6.44
C GLY A 131 -20.00 -9.03 5.67
N ASN A 132 -20.08 -9.07 4.34
CA ASN A 132 -19.20 -9.90 3.53
C ASN A 132 -17.90 -9.17 3.23
N GLN A 133 -16.76 -9.86 3.33
CA GLN A 133 -15.46 -9.32 2.98
C GLN A 133 -15.44 -8.78 1.54
N ILE A 134 -14.92 -7.56 1.37
CA ILE A 134 -14.90 -6.87 0.08
C ILE A 134 -13.87 -7.50 -0.86
N CYS A 135 -12.66 -7.74 -0.35
CA CYS A 135 -11.59 -8.38 -1.08
C CYS A 135 -11.48 -9.84 -0.66
N SER A 136 -11.87 -10.75 -1.55
CA SER A 136 -11.80 -12.20 -1.30
C SER A 136 -10.38 -12.72 -1.05
N ARG A 137 -9.35 -11.95 -1.44
CA ARG A 137 -7.94 -12.29 -1.23
C ARG A 137 -7.41 -11.93 0.15
N GLY A 138 -8.08 -11.05 0.89
CA GLY A 138 -7.51 -10.42 2.08
C GLY A 138 -6.25 -9.60 1.78
N GLY A 139 -5.54 -9.20 2.84
CA GLY A 139 -4.32 -8.42 2.76
C GLY A 139 -4.52 -6.97 2.35
N ALA A 140 -3.60 -6.09 2.77
CA ALA A 140 -3.57 -4.68 2.41
C ALA A 140 -2.65 -4.44 1.21
N ALA A 141 -2.94 -3.41 0.40
CA ALA A 141 -2.11 -3.04 -0.74
C ALA A 141 -1.87 -1.54 -0.89
N CYS A 142 -0.82 -1.22 -1.63
CA CYS A 142 -0.41 0.13 -1.98
C CYS A 142 0.11 0.18 -3.42
N ASP A 143 -0.33 1.19 -4.17
CA ASP A 143 0.22 1.52 -5.48
C ASP A 143 1.10 2.76 -5.36
N PHE A 144 2.38 2.66 -5.71
CA PHE A 144 3.32 3.77 -5.61
C PHE A 144 4.42 3.73 -6.67
N TYR A 145 5.08 4.86 -6.84
CA TYR A 145 6.36 4.97 -7.57
C TYR A 145 7.34 5.79 -6.74
N ILE A 146 8.62 5.79 -7.12
CA ILE A 146 9.64 6.67 -6.53
C ILE A 146 10.21 7.52 -7.65
N GLU A 147 10.32 8.83 -7.42
CA GLU A 147 10.84 9.76 -8.42
C GLU A 147 12.30 9.40 -8.79
N GLY A 148 12.57 9.29 -10.09
CA GLY A 148 13.90 8.96 -10.60
C GLY A 148 14.28 7.48 -10.50
N VAL A 149 13.40 6.59 -10.01
CA VAL A 149 13.68 5.15 -9.90
C VAL A 149 12.74 4.38 -10.83
N ALA A 150 13.29 3.53 -11.69
CA ALA A 150 12.49 2.71 -12.58
C ALA A 150 11.67 1.71 -11.76
N ALA A 151 10.40 1.49 -12.12
CA ALA A 151 9.55 0.55 -11.39
C ALA A 151 10.13 -0.87 -11.33
N SER A 152 10.90 -1.30 -12.34
CA SER A 152 11.61 -2.58 -12.31
C SER A 152 12.68 -2.66 -11.19
N ASP A 153 13.39 -1.58 -10.90
CA ASP A 153 14.37 -1.54 -9.80
C ASP A 153 13.67 -1.68 -8.43
N ILE A 154 12.49 -1.05 -8.28
CA ILE A 154 11.66 -1.20 -7.08
C ILE A 154 11.21 -2.66 -6.93
N VAL A 155 10.73 -3.28 -8.02
CA VAL A 155 10.32 -4.70 -8.00
C VAL A 155 11.50 -5.61 -7.66
N ARG A 156 12.66 -5.43 -8.30
CA ARG A 156 13.86 -6.23 -8.00
C ARG A 156 14.28 -6.09 -6.54
N TYR A 157 14.25 -4.89 -5.98
CA TYR A 157 14.54 -4.70 -4.56
C TYR A 157 13.56 -5.45 -3.65
N ILE A 158 12.25 -5.29 -3.85
CA ILE A 158 11.24 -5.94 -3.00
C ILE A 158 11.35 -7.47 -3.11
N VAL A 159 11.41 -8.00 -4.33
CA VAL A 159 11.39 -9.44 -4.58
C VAL A 159 12.63 -10.14 -4.03
N ASN A 160 13.80 -9.48 -4.06
CA ASN A 160 15.04 -10.06 -3.57
C ASN A 160 15.24 -9.91 -2.05
N ASN A 161 14.62 -8.90 -1.40
CA ASN A 161 14.99 -8.52 -0.04
C ASN A 161 13.84 -8.57 0.97
N LEU A 162 12.59 -8.53 0.54
CA LEU A 162 11.45 -8.29 1.42
C LEU A 162 10.40 -9.40 1.35
N SER A 163 9.61 -9.48 2.42
CA SER A 163 8.42 -10.34 2.49
C SER A 163 7.22 -9.61 1.90
N TYR A 164 6.56 -10.19 0.89
CA TYR A 164 5.42 -9.59 0.21
C TYR A 164 4.41 -10.65 -0.24
N ASP A 165 3.14 -10.28 -0.35
CA ASP A 165 2.10 -11.16 -0.86
C ASP A 165 2.09 -11.16 -2.40
N ARG A 166 1.82 -10.00 -3.01
CA ARG A 166 1.75 -9.86 -4.47
C ARG A 166 2.37 -8.57 -4.95
N ILE A 167 2.94 -8.61 -6.14
CA ILE A 167 3.36 -7.45 -6.93
C ILE A 167 2.69 -7.51 -8.29
N TYR A 168 2.14 -6.38 -8.74
CA TYR A 168 1.76 -6.19 -10.13
C TYR A 168 2.63 -5.09 -10.74
N PHE A 169 3.40 -5.46 -11.76
CA PHE A 169 4.29 -4.57 -12.50
C PHE A 169 3.62 -4.16 -13.82
N TYR A 170 3.57 -2.87 -14.10
CA TYR A 170 2.88 -2.31 -15.27
C TYR A 170 3.81 -1.63 -16.29
N GLY A 171 5.13 -1.71 -16.09
CA GLY A 171 6.14 -0.99 -16.87
C GLY A 171 6.89 0.06 -16.03
N ASN A 172 8.07 0.47 -16.49
CA ASN A 172 9.00 1.32 -15.72
C ASN A 172 8.45 2.69 -15.32
N ASP A 173 7.59 3.27 -16.15
CA ASP A 173 7.03 4.61 -15.95
C ASP A 173 5.67 4.60 -15.25
N ARG A 174 5.32 3.50 -14.56
CA ARG A 174 4.03 3.33 -13.89
C ARG A 174 4.22 2.93 -12.42
N PRO A 175 3.28 3.32 -11.53
CA PRO A 175 3.27 2.82 -10.17
C PRO A 175 3.21 1.29 -10.16
N ILE A 176 3.95 0.67 -9.25
CA ILE A 176 3.79 -0.75 -8.95
C ILE A 176 2.64 -0.92 -7.96
N HIS A 177 1.96 -2.05 -8.01
CA HIS A 177 1.13 -2.52 -6.91
C HIS A 177 1.95 -3.45 -6.04
N VAL A 178 1.87 -3.31 -4.71
CA VAL A 178 2.40 -4.29 -3.77
C VAL A 178 1.38 -4.54 -2.65
N SER A 179 1.29 -5.78 -2.19
CA SER A 179 0.41 -6.18 -1.09
C SER A 179 1.10 -7.00 -0.01
N PHE A 180 0.48 -7.05 1.17
CA PHE A 180 0.89 -7.85 2.31
C PHE A 180 -0.34 -8.56 2.91
N HIS A 181 -0.22 -9.84 3.24
CA HIS A 181 -1.29 -10.64 3.85
C HIS A 181 -0.85 -11.15 5.23
N LEU A 182 -1.77 -11.18 6.19
CA LEU A 182 -1.46 -11.51 7.60
C LEU A 182 -1.13 -12.99 7.87
N GLU A 183 -1.31 -13.87 6.90
CA GLU A 183 -1.30 -15.34 7.13
C GLU A 183 -0.45 -16.05 6.09
N SER A 184 -0.70 -15.78 4.80
CA SER A 184 0.04 -16.42 3.72
C SER A 184 0.60 -15.38 2.74
N LEU A 185 1.92 -15.30 2.63
CA LEU A 185 2.59 -14.50 1.62
C LEU A 185 2.82 -15.34 0.38
N GLN A 186 2.18 -14.97 -0.73
CA GLN A 186 2.23 -15.76 -1.96
C GLN A 186 3.50 -15.54 -2.77
N HIS A 187 4.29 -14.49 -2.45
CA HIS A 187 5.47 -14.07 -3.21
C HIS A 187 5.20 -14.02 -4.72
N HIS A 188 4.02 -13.55 -5.10
CA HIS A 188 3.55 -13.59 -6.47
C HIS A 188 3.97 -12.33 -7.22
N LEU A 189 4.76 -12.46 -8.28
CA LEU A 189 5.03 -11.38 -9.22
C LEU A 189 4.20 -11.58 -10.49
N GLN A 190 3.34 -10.61 -10.81
CA GLN A 190 2.60 -10.55 -12.06
C GLN A 190 3.09 -9.38 -12.90
N VAL A 191 3.57 -9.67 -14.11
CA VAL A 191 3.84 -8.66 -15.14
C VAL A 191 2.58 -8.43 -15.95
N MET A 192 2.22 -7.18 -16.16
CA MET A 192 1.04 -6.77 -16.91
C MET A 192 1.46 -6.20 -18.27
N GLY A 193 0.89 -6.75 -19.34
CA GLY A 193 1.02 -6.23 -20.69
C GLY A 193 -0.10 -5.26 -21.05
N ILE A 194 0.09 -4.52 -22.15
CA ILE A 194 -0.92 -3.66 -22.78
C ILE A 194 -1.08 -4.14 -24.22
N SER A 195 -2.31 -4.42 -24.65
CA SER A 195 -2.61 -4.78 -26.04
C SER A 195 -2.59 -3.55 -26.94
N ASP A 196 -2.58 -3.74 -28.26
CA ASP A 196 -2.66 -2.64 -29.23
C ASP A 196 -3.89 -1.74 -29.03
N SER A 197 -4.98 -2.31 -28.51
CA SER A 197 -6.21 -1.59 -28.14
C SER A 197 -6.14 -0.86 -26.79
N GLY A 198 -4.99 -0.85 -26.12
CA GLY A 198 -4.79 -0.21 -24.81
C GLY A 198 -5.31 -1.00 -23.61
N ARG A 199 -5.83 -2.22 -23.81
CA ARG A 199 -6.36 -3.07 -22.72
C ARG A 199 -5.21 -3.74 -21.98
N ARG A 200 -5.24 -3.69 -20.64
CA ARG A 200 -4.31 -4.44 -19.79
C ARG A 200 -4.64 -5.93 -19.79
N TYR A 201 -3.62 -6.77 -19.82
CA TYR A 201 -3.74 -8.22 -19.68
C TYR A 201 -2.59 -8.79 -18.84
N PRO A 202 -2.80 -9.90 -18.11
CA PRO A 202 -1.72 -10.58 -17.40
C PRO A 202 -0.78 -11.25 -18.41
N ALA A 203 0.49 -10.84 -18.42
CA ALA A 203 1.52 -11.43 -19.27
C ALA A 203 2.20 -12.59 -18.51
N SER A 204 3.48 -12.44 -18.13
CA SER A 204 4.20 -13.43 -17.33
C SER A 204 3.86 -13.31 -15.83
N LYS A 205 3.93 -14.43 -15.12
CA LYS A 205 3.84 -14.47 -13.66
C LYS A 205 4.78 -15.54 -13.08
N ALA A 206 5.21 -15.33 -11.85
CA ALA A 206 6.03 -16.27 -11.11
C ALA A 206 5.77 -16.15 -9.60
N PHE A 207 6.23 -17.13 -8.84
CA PHE A 207 6.02 -17.26 -7.40
C PHE A 207 7.33 -17.63 -6.70
N GLY A 208 7.52 -17.23 -5.44
CA GLY A 208 8.69 -17.61 -4.64
C GLY A 208 10.02 -17.28 -5.34
N GLU A 209 10.94 -18.24 -5.38
CA GLU A 209 12.25 -18.05 -6.03
C GLU A 209 12.17 -17.78 -7.55
N ASP A 210 11.14 -18.30 -8.24
CA ASP A 210 10.95 -17.99 -9.66
C ASP A 210 10.57 -16.52 -9.87
N ALA A 211 9.97 -15.87 -8.87
CA ALA A 211 9.68 -14.44 -8.93
C ALA A 211 10.96 -13.60 -9.01
N LYS A 212 12.04 -14.01 -8.33
CA LYS A 212 13.36 -13.34 -8.42
C LYS A 212 13.90 -13.42 -9.84
N HIS A 213 13.89 -14.61 -10.44
CA HIS A 213 14.33 -14.82 -11.82
C HIS A 213 13.49 -14.03 -12.83
N LEU A 214 12.19 -13.86 -12.58
CA LEU A 214 11.33 -13.02 -13.40
C LEU A 214 11.64 -11.52 -13.20
N ALA A 215 11.91 -11.07 -11.98
CA ALA A 215 12.25 -9.69 -11.67
C ALA A 215 13.54 -9.22 -12.37
N GLU A 216 14.55 -10.09 -12.47
CA GLU A 216 15.80 -9.78 -13.19
C GLU A 216 15.62 -9.59 -14.70
N LYS A 217 14.48 -10.01 -15.27
CA LYS A 217 14.16 -9.88 -16.70
C LYS A 217 13.27 -8.68 -17.03
N LEU A 218 12.85 -7.90 -16.02
CA LEU A 218 12.01 -6.71 -16.20
C LEU A 218 12.74 -5.54 -16.83
#